data_AF-A0A7L2M5R7-F1
#
_entry.id   AF-A0A7L2M5R7-F1
#
_cell.length_a   1.000
_cell.length_b   1.000
_cell.length_c   1.000
_cell.angle_alpha   90.00
_cell.angle_beta   90.00
_cell.angle_gamma   90.00
#
_symmetry.space_group_name_H-M   'P 1'
#
loop_
_entity.id
_entity.type
_entity.pdbx_description
1 polymer ?
#
loop_
_entity_poly.entity_id
_entity_poly.type
_entity_poly.pdbx_seq_one_letter_code
_entity_poly.pdbx_strand_id
1 'polypeptide(L)'
;MILYDIPDIRLFWSEDERFLKQFIGPHIWQKVKFQPLSRYPPLINDISFWLPSETYSQNDFYDLVRTIGGDLIEKVVLLDEFAHPKTKKVSHCYRIVYRHPERTLTQDEVHGIHRAIEESAVRELGVQGRF
;
A
#
# COMPACT_ATOMS: atom_id res chain seq x y z
N MET A 1 -2.78 -14.42 -11.12
CA MET A 1 -1.66 -13.70 -11.76
C MET A 1 -1.41 -14.15 -13.19
N ILE A 2 -1.31 -15.42 -13.60
CA ILE A 2 -1.51 -15.74 -15.04
C ILE A 2 -2.41 -16.95 -15.20
N LEU A 3 -1.98 -18.10 -14.67
CA LEU A 3 -2.72 -19.36 -14.83
C LEU A 3 -4.17 -19.32 -14.33
N TYR A 4 -4.38 -18.62 -13.22
CA TYR A 4 -5.67 -18.53 -12.54
C TYR A 4 -6.30 -17.14 -12.59
N ASP A 5 -5.79 -16.18 -13.36
CA ASP A 5 -6.35 -14.81 -13.43
C ASP A 5 -6.48 -14.05 -12.08
N ILE A 6 -5.78 -14.49 -11.02
CA ILE A 6 -5.80 -13.80 -9.71
C ILE A 6 -5.25 -12.37 -9.84
N PRO A 7 -6.01 -11.32 -9.48
CA PRO A 7 -5.70 -9.91 -9.80
C PRO A 7 -4.73 -9.24 -8.82
N ASP A 8 -4.57 -9.78 -7.62
CA ASP A 8 -3.81 -9.17 -6.54
C ASP A 8 -3.00 -10.24 -5.80
N ILE A 9 -1.71 -9.99 -5.60
CA ILE A 9 -0.81 -10.91 -4.90
C ILE A 9 -1.15 -11.05 -3.41
N ARG A 10 -1.79 -10.05 -2.79
CA ARG A 10 -2.21 -10.08 -1.38
C ARG A 10 -3.22 -11.19 -1.11
N LEU A 11 -3.97 -11.63 -2.12
CA LEU A 11 -4.92 -12.74 -1.98
C LEU A 11 -4.24 -14.07 -1.63
N PHE A 12 -2.96 -14.26 -1.97
CA PHE A 12 -2.23 -15.47 -1.55
C PHE A 12 -1.94 -15.52 -0.05
N TRP A 13 -2.06 -14.39 0.65
CA TRP A 13 -1.87 -14.27 2.10
C TRP A 13 -3.19 -14.10 2.86
N SER A 14 -4.32 -14.16 2.15
CA SER A 14 -5.67 -14.01 2.73
C SER A 14 -6.18 -15.34 3.29
N GLU A 15 -6.88 -15.27 4.41
CA GLU A 15 -7.61 -16.39 5.01
C GLU A 15 -9.07 -16.47 4.55
N ASP A 16 -9.47 -15.68 3.54
CA ASP A 16 -10.84 -15.64 3.04
C ASP A 16 -11.23 -16.97 2.37
N GLU A 17 -12.13 -17.70 3.01
CA GLU A 17 -12.71 -18.94 2.48
C GLU A 17 -13.33 -18.79 1.09
N ARG A 18 -13.81 -17.59 0.72
CA ARG A 18 -14.33 -17.30 -0.62
C ARG A 18 -13.23 -17.38 -1.69
N PHE A 19 -11.98 -17.11 -1.33
CA PHE A 19 -10.81 -17.29 -2.18
C PHE A 19 -10.30 -18.74 -2.07
N LEU A 20 -10.02 -19.23 -0.86
CA LEU A 20 -9.36 -20.51 -0.61
C LEU A 20 -10.15 -21.71 -1.19
N LYS A 21 -11.47 -21.76 -0.99
CA LYS A 21 -12.30 -22.89 -1.45
C LYS A 21 -12.31 -23.08 -2.97
N GLN A 22 -11.99 -22.04 -3.74
CA GLN A 22 -11.98 -22.14 -5.21
C GLN A 22 -10.86 -23.04 -5.73
N PHE A 23 -9.82 -23.28 -4.92
CA PHE A 23 -8.66 -24.09 -5.29
C PHE A 23 -8.70 -25.49 -4.66
N ILE A 24 -9.76 -25.82 -3.91
CA ILE A 24 -9.97 -27.15 -3.33
C ILE A 24 -10.71 -28.02 -4.36
N GLY A 25 -10.08 -29.11 -4.79
CA GLY A 25 -10.66 -30.05 -5.74
C GLY A 25 -10.08 -31.45 -5.59
N PRO A 26 -10.70 -32.47 -6.20
CA PRO A 26 -10.27 -33.87 -6.09
C PRO A 26 -8.88 -34.14 -6.70
N HIS A 27 -8.41 -33.33 -7.66
CA HIS A 27 -7.17 -33.57 -8.38
C HIS A 27 -6.39 -32.28 -8.66
N ILE A 28 -5.05 -32.33 -8.58
CA ILE A 28 -4.17 -31.17 -8.80
C ILE A 28 -4.15 -30.66 -10.25
N TRP A 29 -4.55 -31.49 -11.23
CA TRP A 29 -4.61 -31.14 -12.66
C TRP A 29 -5.94 -30.48 -13.05
N GLN A 30 -6.86 -30.32 -12.11
CA GLN A 30 -8.14 -29.67 -12.38
C GLN A 30 -7.90 -28.22 -12.83
N LYS A 31 -8.49 -27.85 -13.97
CA LYS A 31 -8.47 -26.48 -14.45
C LYS A 31 -9.39 -25.64 -13.56
N VAL A 32 -8.80 -24.95 -12.59
CA VAL A 32 -9.47 -23.93 -11.79
C VAL A 32 -9.42 -22.61 -12.53
N LYS A 33 -10.54 -21.89 -12.56
CA LYS A 33 -10.58 -20.49 -12.98
C LYS A 33 -11.13 -19.67 -11.83
N PHE A 34 -10.28 -18.82 -11.25
CA PHE A 34 -10.67 -17.93 -10.16
C PHE A 34 -11.87 -17.08 -10.58
N GLN A 35 -12.86 -17.03 -9.72
CA GLN A 35 -13.97 -16.09 -9.78
C GLN A 35 -13.62 -14.88 -8.91
N PRO A 36 -13.43 -13.68 -9.51
CA PRO A 36 -13.12 -12.47 -8.77
C PRO A 36 -14.15 -12.18 -7.69
N LEU A 37 -13.65 -11.85 -6.49
CA LEU A 37 -14.48 -11.35 -5.40
C LEU A 37 -14.95 -9.92 -5.70
N SER A 38 -16.05 -9.52 -5.06
CA SER A 38 -16.51 -8.13 -5.12
C SER A 38 -15.40 -7.20 -4.65
N ARG A 39 -15.13 -6.13 -5.42
CA ARG A 39 -14.09 -5.15 -5.07
C ARG A 39 -14.66 -4.10 -4.14
N TYR A 40 -13.98 -3.87 -3.03
CA TYR A 40 -14.30 -2.80 -2.10
C TYR A 40 -13.75 -1.44 -2.59
N PRO A 41 -14.43 -0.31 -2.29
CA PRO A 41 -13.96 0.99 -2.72
C PRO A 41 -12.60 1.33 -2.08
N PRO A 42 -11.67 1.94 -2.82
CA PRO A 42 -10.40 2.41 -2.26
C PRO A 42 -10.59 3.73 -1.50
N LEU A 43 -9.72 3.97 -0.54
CA LEU A 43 -9.47 5.30 0.03
C LEU A 43 -8.07 5.75 -0.41
N ILE A 44 -7.91 7.02 -0.76
CA ILE A 44 -6.69 7.53 -1.37
C ILE A 44 -6.25 8.77 -0.60
N ASN A 45 -5.04 8.72 -0.04
CA ASN A 45 -4.42 9.87 0.62
C ASN A 45 -3.04 10.11 0.02
N ASP A 46 -2.68 11.38 -0.09
CA ASP A 46 -1.35 11.81 -0.53
C ASP A 46 -0.55 12.27 0.68
N ILE A 47 0.74 11.94 0.71
CA ILE A 47 1.68 12.35 1.76
C ILE A 47 2.89 13.00 1.11
N SER A 48 3.25 14.19 1.59
CA SER A 48 4.41 14.93 1.11
C SER A 48 5.37 15.25 2.24
N PHE A 49 6.66 15.18 1.96
CA PHE A 49 7.71 15.53 2.92
C PHE A 49 9.01 15.93 2.22
N TRP A 50 9.83 16.69 2.94
CA TRP A 50 11.20 16.99 2.53
C TRP A 50 12.13 15.87 2.94
N LEU A 51 13.01 15.47 2.03
CA LEU A 51 13.99 14.43 2.26
C LEU A 51 15.10 14.91 3.21
N PRO A 52 15.69 13.99 4.01
CA PRO A 52 16.98 14.23 4.63
C PRO A 52 18.07 14.33 3.55
N SER A 53 19.16 15.05 3.86
CA SER A 53 20.11 15.51 2.84
C SER A 53 20.82 14.38 2.07
N GLU A 54 21.06 13.20 2.65
CA GLU A 54 21.91 12.16 2.01
C GLU A 54 21.51 10.69 2.28
N THR A 55 20.46 10.41 3.06
CA THR A 55 20.22 9.04 3.58
C THR A 55 18.89 8.41 3.17
N TYR A 56 18.16 9.01 2.23
CA TYR A 56 16.81 8.54 1.88
C TYR A 56 16.79 7.64 0.64
N SER A 57 16.23 6.45 0.77
CA SER A 57 15.79 5.63 -0.36
C SER A 57 14.27 5.56 -0.44
N GLN A 58 13.72 5.53 -1.66
CA GLN A 58 12.28 5.32 -1.86
C GLN A 58 11.81 3.98 -1.27
N ASN A 59 12.68 2.97 -1.29
CA ASN A 59 12.37 1.66 -0.73
C ASN A 59 12.17 1.69 0.78
N ASP A 60 12.92 2.54 1.51
CA ASP A 60 12.76 2.68 2.95
C ASP A 60 11.34 3.18 3.29
N PHE A 61 10.81 4.09 2.48
CA PHE A 61 9.44 4.55 2.63
C PHE A 61 8.41 3.50 2.23
N TYR A 62 8.66 2.72 1.16
CA TYR A 62 7.78 1.62 0.79
C TYR A 62 7.71 0.55 1.90
N ASP A 63 8.84 0.21 2.50
CA ASP A 63 8.94 -0.75 3.60
C ASP A 63 8.26 -0.22 4.87
N LEU A 64 8.43 1.06 5.19
CA LEU A 64 7.75 1.70 6.32
C LEU A 64 6.23 1.68 6.14
N VAL A 65 5.73 2.08 4.96
CA VAL A 65 4.28 2.06 4.67
C VAL A 65 3.73 0.63 4.74
N ARG A 66 4.47 -0.37 4.25
CA ARG A 66 4.09 -1.79 4.36
C ARG A 66 4.11 -2.29 5.79
N THR A 67 5.07 -1.88 6.60
CA THR A 67 5.18 -2.27 8.00
C THR A 67 4.00 -1.77 8.83
N ILE A 68 3.55 -0.54 8.59
CA ILE A 68 2.46 0.09 9.36
C ILE A 68 1.09 -0.28 8.80
N GLY A 69 0.93 -0.22 7.49
CA GLY A 69 -0.37 -0.43 6.83
C GLY A 69 -0.65 -1.87 6.40
N GLY A 70 0.37 -2.73 6.33
CA GLY A 70 0.22 -4.15 5.98
C GLY A 70 -0.56 -4.37 4.68
N ASP A 71 -1.53 -5.29 4.75
CA ASP A 71 -2.39 -5.66 3.62
C ASP A 71 -3.44 -4.60 3.27
N LEU A 72 -3.62 -3.57 4.10
CA LEU A 72 -4.52 -2.46 3.78
C LEU A 72 -3.95 -1.58 2.66
N ILE A 73 -2.63 -1.60 2.48
CA ILE A 73 -1.94 -0.88 1.41
C ILE A 73 -2.04 -1.68 0.12
N GLU A 74 -2.83 -1.17 -0.82
CA GLU A 74 -2.87 -1.72 -2.17
C GLU A 74 -1.66 -1.27 -2.98
N LYS A 75 -1.38 0.03 -2.95
CA LYS A 75 -0.34 0.62 -3.78
C LYS A 75 0.23 1.89 -3.15
N VAL A 76 1.52 2.11 -3.35
CA VAL A 76 2.20 3.39 -3.08
C VAL A 76 2.83 3.85 -4.39
N VAL A 77 2.65 5.12 -4.75
CA VAL A 77 3.16 5.70 -6.00
C VAL A 77 3.79 7.04 -5.70
N LEU A 78 5.05 7.24 -6.11
CA LEU A 78 5.63 8.58 -6.16
C LEU A 78 4.93 9.38 -7.26
N LEU A 79 4.22 10.44 -6.88
CA LEU A 79 3.52 11.33 -7.80
C LEU A 79 4.42 12.44 -8.32
N ASP A 80 5.21 13.04 -7.43
CA ASP A 80 5.96 14.24 -7.72
C ASP A 80 7.28 14.29 -6.92
N GLU A 81 8.29 14.87 -7.55
CA GLU A 81 9.59 15.17 -6.97
C GLU A 81 9.91 16.64 -7.26
N PHE A 82 10.11 17.42 -6.20
CA PHE A 82 10.33 18.85 -6.29
C PHE A 82 11.57 19.29 -5.55
N ALA A 83 12.51 19.95 -6.24
CA ALA A 83 13.67 20.57 -5.64
C ALA A 83 13.44 22.07 -5.38
N HIS A 84 13.50 22.49 -4.12
CA HIS A 84 13.30 23.88 -3.75
C HIS A 84 14.51 24.75 -4.17
N PRO A 85 14.31 25.85 -4.93
CA PRO A 85 15.40 26.57 -5.59
C PRO A 85 16.41 27.22 -4.62
N LYS A 86 15.94 27.74 -3.48
CA LYS A 86 16.76 28.45 -2.47
C LYS A 86 17.44 27.51 -1.47
N THR A 87 16.68 26.59 -0.89
CA THR A 87 17.16 25.68 0.17
C THR A 87 17.81 24.41 -0.39
N LYS A 88 17.66 24.14 -1.70
CA LYS A 88 18.11 22.92 -2.38
C LYS A 88 17.56 21.62 -1.78
N LYS A 89 16.55 21.70 -0.92
CA LYS A 89 15.85 20.53 -0.38
C LYS A 89 15.00 19.88 -1.46
N VAL A 90 14.96 18.55 -1.47
CA VAL A 90 14.09 17.76 -2.32
C VAL A 90 12.85 17.37 -1.53
N SER A 91 11.68 17.49 -2.13
CA SER A 91 10.39 17.06 -1.60
C SER A 91 9.87 15.92 -2.46
N HIS A 92 9.39 14.86 -1.83
CA HIS A 92 8.61 13.82 -2.50
C HIS A 92 7.14 13.95 -2.12
N CYS A 93 6.25 13.65 -3.07
CA CYS A 93 4.83 13.44 -2.83
C CYS A 93 4.45 12.03 -3.25
N TYR A 94 3.93 11.23 -2.33
CA TYR A 94 3.47 9.88 -2.57
C TYR A 94 1.95 9.80 -2.46
N ARG A 95 1.33 9.03 -3.34
CA ARG A 95 -0.06 8.59 -3.22
C ARG A 95 -0.14 7.19 -2.64
N ILE A 96 -0.87 7.05 -1.55
CA ILE A 96 -1.14 5.77 -0.91
C ILE A 96 -2.60 5.39 -1.18
N VAL A 97 -2.78 4.21 -1.77
CA VAL A 97 -4.09 3.62 -2.03
C VAL A 97 -4.37 2.57 -0.96
N TYR A 98 -5.36 2.83 -0.13
CA TYR A 98 -5.87 1.95 0.91
C TYR A 98 -7.05 1.15 0.37
N ARG A 99 -6.95 -0.18 0.39
CA ARG A 99 -8.07 -1.08 0.07
C ARG A 99 -7.82 -2.43 0.72
N HIS A 100 -8.75 -2.90 1.53
CA HIS A 100 -8.71 -4.26 2.05
C HIS A 100 -9.26 -5.25 1.01
N PRO A 101 -8.66 -6.44 0.85
CA PRO A 101 -9.19 -7.46 -0.07
C PRO A 101 -10.56 -8.04 0.32
N GLU A 102 -11.01 -7.85 1.57
CA GLU A 102 -12.11 -8.65 2.16
C GLU A 102 -13.25 -7.81 2.74
N ARG A 103 -13.07 -6.50 2.95
CA ARG A 103 -14.08 -5.57 3.49
C ARG A 103 -13.89 -4.12 3.02
N THR A 104 -14.92 -3.29 3.21
CA THR A 104 -14.83 -1.84 3.03
C THR A 104 -14.02 -1.20 4.16
N LEU A 105 -13.19 -0.22 3.81
CA LEU A 105 -12.49 0.62 4.78
C LEU A 105 -13.31 1.86 5.14
N THR A 106 -13.25 2.22 6.41
CA THR A 106 -13.78 3.45 6.99
C THR A 106 -12.76 4.57 6.88
N GLN A 107 -13.22 5.82 6.90
CA GLN A 107 -12.32 6.97 6.89
C GLN A 107 -11.49 7.04 8.17
N ASP A 108 -12.09 6.74 9.32
CA ASP A 108 -11.41 6.84 10.62
C ASP A 108 -10.26 5.84 10.76
N GLU A 109 -10.42 4.60 10.29
CA GLU A 109 -9.33 3.62 10.34
C GLU A 109 -8.17 4.01 9.42
N VAL A 110 -8.47 4.50 8.21
CA VAL A 110 -7.44 4.96 7.27
C VAL A 110 -6.74 6.20 7.79
N HIS A 111 -7.47 7.14 8.40
CA HIS A 111 -6.89 8.33 9.01
C HIS A 111 -5.92 7.95 10.14
N GLY A 112 -6.30 7.00 11.01
CA GLY A 112 -5.43 6.51 12.08
C GLY A 112 -4.12 5.91 11.56
N ILE A 113 -4.20 5.09 10.50
CA ILE A 113 -3.03 4.47 9.88
C ILE A 113 -2.17 5.50 9.13
N HIS A 114 -2.80 6.42 8.40
CA HIS A 114 -2.10 7.46 7.64
C HIS A 114 -1.29 8.36 8.57
N ARG A 115 -1.89 8.78 9.70
CA ARG A 115 -1.17 9.54 10.73
C ARG A 115 -0.01 8.75 11.33
N ALA A 116 -0.18 7.45 11.59
CA ALA A 116 0.90 6.61 12.08
C ALA A 116 2.06 6.50 11.07
N ILE A 117 1.76 6.50 9.76
CA ILE A 117 2.76 6.55 8.68
C ILE A 117 3.48 7.90 8.69
N GLU A 118 2.77 9.03 8.78
CA GLU A 118 3.37 10.36 8.86
C GLU A 118 4.33 10.49 10.05
N GLU A 119 3.89 10.09 11.25
CA GLU A 119 4.67 10.15 12.47
C GLU A 119 5.92 9.25 12.39
N SER A 120 5.76 8.02 11.90
CA SER A 120 6.87 7.08 11.77
C SER A 120 7.84 7.51 10.68
N ALA A 121 7.38 8.09 9.57
CA ALA A 121 8.25 8.63 8.54
C ALA A 121 9.19 9.71 9.12
N VAL A 122 8.65 10.64 9.92
CA VAL A 122 9.46 11.67 10.59
C VAL A 122 10.45 11.04 11.57
N ARG A 123 10.00 10.07 12.38
CA ARG A 123 10.81 9.44 13.43
C ARG A 123 11.92 8.54 12.89
N GLU A 124 11.62 7.72 11.88
CA GLU A 124 12.49 6.63 11.42
C GLU A 124 13.28 7.00 10.17
N LEU A 125 12.69 7.78 9.26
CA LEU A 125 13.35 8.21 8.02
C LEU A 125 13.93 9.63 8.13
N GLY A 126 13.69 10.34 9.25
CA GLY A 126 14.19 11.69 9.48
C GLY A 126 13.65 12.73 8.48
N VAL A 127 12.52 12.44 7.83
CA VAL A 127 11.91 13.37 6.87
C VAL A 127 11.25 14.55 7.60
N GLN A 128 11.14 15.67 6.92
CA GLN A 128 10.40 16.83 7.43
C GLN A 128 9.03 16.91 6.76
N GLY A 129 7.97 16.69 7.53
CA GLY A 129 6.59 16.68 7.06
C GLY A 129 6.17 17.93 6.28
N ARG A 130 5.40 17.73 5.21
CA ARG A 130 4.78 18.75 4.36
C ARG A 130 3.35 18.30 4.00
N PHE A 131 2.61 17.89 5.02
CA PHE A 131 1.23 17.40 4.92
C PHE A 131 0.25 18.58 4.95
#